data_AF-A0A3C1L6A2-F1
#
_entry.id   AF-A0A3C1L6A2-F1
#
_cell.length_a   1.000
_cell.length_b   1.000
_cell.length_c   1.000
_cell.angle_alpha   90.00
_cell.angle_beta   90.00
_cell.angle_gamma   90.00
#
_symmetry.space_group_name_H-M   'P 1'
#
loop_
_entity.id
_entity.type
_entity.pdbx_description
1 polymer ?
#
loop_
_entity_poly.entity_id
_entity_poly.type
_entity_poly.pdbx_seq_one_letter_code
_entity_poly.pdbx_strand_id
1 'polypeptide(L)' 'VLPGIVGSIQALEVIKLLLGLGEGLVGRILSVDTTDMSFRTFNLRPDPANQVTYANRDRIIVQELEGLCAPGLAH' A
#
# COMPACT_ATOMS: atom_id res chain seq x y z
N VAL A 1 -11.05 -8.26 -15.40
CA VAL A 1 -11.57 -8.82 -14.12
C VAL A 1 -10.65 -8.54 -12.94
N LEU A 2 -9.33 -8.74 -13.06
CA LEU A 2 -8.36 -8.52 -11.96
C LEU A 2 -8.52 -7.18 -11.20
N PRO A 3 -8.73 -6.01 -11.82
CA PRO A 3 -8.93 -4.77 -11.08
C PRO A 3 -10.12 -4.81 -10.10
N GLY A 4 -11.19 -5.53 -10.46
CA GLY A 4 -12.35 -5.71 -9.59
C GLY A 4 -12.06 -6.62 -8.39
N ILE A 5 -11.20 -7.64 -8.57
CA ILE A 5 -10.72 -8.50 -7.48
C ILE A 5 -9.88 -7.66 -6.51
N VAL A 6 -8.91 -6.93 -7.04
CA VAL A 6 -8.03 -6.07 -6.23
C VAL A 6 -8.83 -4.99 -5.51
N GLY A 7 -9.77 -4.31 -6.19
CA GLY A 7 -10.63 -3.29 -5.59
C GLY A 7 -11.54 -3.85 -4.49
N SER A 8 -12.08 -5.06 -4.68
CA SER A 8 -12.89 -5.73 -3.65
C SER A 8 -12.07 -6.07 -2.41
N ILE A 9 -10.82 -6.53 -2.59
CA ILE A 9 -9.90 -6.79 -1.48
C ILE A 9 -9.58 -5.47 -0.75
N GLN A 10 -9.29 -4.39 -1.47
CA GLN A 10 -9.04 -3.07 -0.88
C GLN A 10 -10.24 -2.58 -0.06
N ALA A 11 -11.46 -2.70 -0.59
CA ALA A 11 -12.67 -2.32 0.12
C ALA A 11 -12.86 -3.15 1.40
N LEU A 12 -12.57 -4.45 1.35
CA LEU A 12 -12.65 -5.33 2.52
C LEU A 12 -11.61 -4.93 3.60
N GLU A 13 -10.39 -4.57 3.22
CA GLU A 13 -9.39 -4.08 4.18
C GLU A 13 -9.84 -2.79 4.86
N VAL A 14 -10.47 -1.87 4.13
CA VAL A 14 -11.05 -0.65 4.71
C VAL A 14 -12.12 -0.99 5.75
N ILE A 15 -13.04 -1.91 5.43
CA ILE A 15 -14.08 -2.34 6.37
C ILE A 15 -13.46 -2.95 7.64
N LYS A 16 -12.45 -3.82 7.49
CA LYS A 16 -11.75 -4.42 8.64
C LYS A 16 -11.11 -3.37 9.53
N LEU A 17 -10.44 -2.38 8.95
CA LEU A 17 -9.80 -1.31 9.70
C LEU A 17 -10.82 -0.43 10.44
N LEU A 18 -11.91 -0.03 9.78
CA LEU A 18 -12.95 0.82 10.38
C LEU A 18 -13.67 0.14 11.54
N LEU A 19 -13.88 -1.17 11.44
CA LEU A 19 -14.64 -1.95 12.43
C LEU A 19 -13.75 -2.70 13.44
N GLY A 20 -12.42 -2.62 13.31
CA GLY A 20 -11.48 -3.35 14.17
C GLY A 20 -11.60 -4.87 14.04
N LEU A 21 -11.86 -5.40 12.83
CA LEU A 21 -12.10 -6.82 12.59
C LEU A 21 -10.84 -7.56 12.14
N GLY A 22 -10.49 -8.62 12.88
CA GLY A 22 -9.42 -9.54 12.51
C GLY A 22 -8.07 -8.86 12.28
N GLU A 23 -7.22 -9.50 11.48
CA GLU A 23 -5.93 -8.93 11.09
C GLU A 23 -5.99 -8.32 9.67
N GLY A 24 -5.56 -7.07 9.55
CA GLY A 24 -5.51 -6.32 8.28
C GLY A 24 -4.15 -6.40 7.59
N LEU A 25 -4.09 -6.19 6.28
CA LEU A 25 -2.87 -6.28 5.46
C LEU A 25 -1.82 -5.17 5.71
N VAL A 26 -1.97 -4.39 6.78
CA VAL A 26 -0.95 -3.41 7.20
C VAL A 26 0.40 -4.12 7.38
N GLY A 27 1.46 -3.53 6.81
CA GLY A 27 2.81 -4.09 6.83
C GLY A 27 3.00 -5.32 5.93
N ARG A 28 2.07 -5.60 5.01
CA ARG A 28 2.12 -6.76 4.12
C ARG A 28 1.86 -6.35 2.67
N ILE A 29 2.51 -7.05 1.73
CA ILE A 29 2.23 -6.96 0.30
C ILE A 29 1.53 -8.23 -0.13
N LEU A 30 0.31 -8.10 -0.64
CA LEU A 30 -0.43 -9.19 -1.28
C LEU A 30 -0.14 -9.18 -2.79
N SER A 31 0.52 -10.23 -3.27
CA SER A 31 0.69 -10.50 -4.69
C SER A 31 -0.39 -11.46 -5.17
N VAL A 32 -0.97 -11.15 -6.32
CA VAL A 32 -1.98 -11.96 -7.00
C VAL A 32 -1.42 -12.35 -8.36
N ASP A 33 -1.13 -13.64 -8.53
CA ASP A 33 -0.79 -14.20 -9.83
C ASP A 33 -2.07 -14.76 -10.47
N THR A 34 -2.53 -14.13 -11.54
CA THR A 34 -3.77 -14.55 -12.23
C THR A 34 -3.57 -15.69 -13.22
N THR A 35 -2.33 -16.01 -13.58
CA THR A 35 -2.05 -17.13 -14.49
C THR A 35 -2.28 -18.44 -13.75
N ASP A 36 -1.72 -18.54 -12.54
CA ASP A 36 -1.84 -19.71 -11.67
C ASP A 36 -2.92 -19.56 -10.59
N MET A 37 -3.64 -18.43 -10.57
CA MET A 37 -4.63 -18.06 -9.54
C MET A 37 -4.11 -18.25 -8.10
N SER A 38 -2.90 -17.76 -7.85
CA SER A 38 -2.23 -17.90 -6.56
C SER A 38 -2.12 -16.56 -5.81
N PHE A 39 -2.22 -16.64 -4.48
CA PHE A 39 -2.07 -15.49 -3.58
C PHE A 39 -0.84 -15.70 -2.72
N ARG A 40 0.04 -14.70 -2.68
CA ARG A 40 1.24 -14.72 -1.84
C ARG A 40 1.32 -13.45 -1.02
N THR A 41 1.58 -13.60 0.26
CA THR A 41 1.73 -12.46 1.17
C THR A 41 3.18 -12.35 1.59
N PHE A 42 3.75 -11.16 1.43
CA PHE A 42 5.11 -10.84 1.86
C PHE A 42 5.05 -9.87 3.03
N ASN A 43 5.87 -10.11 4.06
CA ASN A 43 6.02 -9.16 5.15
C ASN A 43 6.90 -7.99 4.69
N LEU A 44 6.34 -6.78 4.75
CA LEU A 44 7.05 -5.55 4.42
C LEU A 44 7.66 -4.98 5.70
N ARG A 45 8.98 -4.81 5.69
CA ARG A 45 9.70 -4.16 6.79
C ARG A 45 9.90 -2.69 6.45
N PRO A 46 9.63 -1.77 7.40
CA PRO A 46 10.01 -0.37 7.23
C PRO A 46 11.51 -0.25 7.00
N ASP A 47 11.90 0.55 6.02
CA ASP A 47 13.30 0.99 5.88
C ASP A 47 13.58 2.09 6.92
N PRO A 48 14.54 1.90 7.85
CA PRO A 48 14.87 2.91 8.84
C PRO A 48 15.42 4.21 8.24
N ALA A 49 15.94 4.20 7.01
CA ALA A 49 16.42 5.40 6.33
C ALA A 49 15.28 6.19 5.64
N ASN A 50 14.09 5.61 5.50
CA ASN A 50 12.97 6.25 4.81
C ASN A 50 12.52 7.53 5.54
N GLN A 51 12.60 8.66 4.85
CA GLN A 51 12.16 9.96 5.37
C GLN A 51 10.66 10.21 5.17
N VAL A 52 10.00 9.47 4.27
CA VAL A 52 8.57 9.62 3.96
C VAL A 52 7.76 8.78 4.96
N THR A 53 7.55 9.35 6.15
CA THR A 53 6.84 8.72 7.26
C THR A 53 5.84 9.68 7.90
N TYR A 54 4.89 9.17 8.68
CA TYR A 54 3.92 10.01 9.40
C TYR A 54 4.58 11.00 10.39
N ALA A 55 5.71 10.62 10.99
CA ALA A 55 6.47 11.49 11.89
C ALA A 55 6.99 12.74 11.16
N ASN A 56 7.32 12.61 9.87
CA ASN A 56 7.81 13.69 9.02
C ASN A 56 6.69 14.31 8.14
N ARG A 57 5.40 14.06 8.44
CA ARG A 57 4.27 14.47 7.57
C ARG A 57 4.25 15.96 7.23
N ASP A 58 4.71 16.82 8.14
CA ASP A 58 4.75 18.27 7.94
C ASP A 58 5.81 18.70 6.91
N ARG A 59 6.74 17.80 6.56
CA ARG A 59 7.77 17.98 5.53
C ARG A 59 7.37 17.37 4.18
N ILE A 60 6.28 16.60 4.12
CA ILE A 60 5.84 15.93 2.90
C ILE A 60 5.02 16.92 2.09
N ILE A 61 5.47 17.22 0.87
CA ILE A 61 4.73 18.04 -0.09
C ILE A 61 4.19 17.16 -1.22
N VAL A 62 3.04 17.54 -1.77
CA VAL A 62 2.55 16.95 -3.01
C VAL A 62 3.38 17.51 -4.14
N GLN A 63 4.10 16.64 -4.84
CA GLN A 63 4.86 16.98 -6.02
C GLN A 63 4.21 16.30 -7.22
N GLU A 64 3.96 17.05 -8.29
CA GLU A 64 3.63 16.46 -9.58
C GLU A 64 4.90 15.89 -10.20
N LEU A 65 4.93 14.57 -10.37
CA LEU A 65 6.02 13.92 -11.06
C LEU A 65 5.58 13.67 -12.51
N GLU A 66 5.91 14.63 -13.38
CA GLU A 66 5.73 14.41 -14.82
C GLU A 66 6.50 13.16 -15.25
N GLY A 67 5.76 12.16 -15.75
CA GLY A 67 6.33 10.93 -16.31
C GLY A 67 6.69 9.83 -15.30
N LEU A 68 6.50 10.03 -13.98
CA LEU A 68 6.76 9.01 -12.97
C LEU A 68 5.59 8.96 -11.97
N CYS A 69 4.77 7.91 -12.01
CA CYS A 69 3.79 7.65 -10.95
C CYS A 69 4.49 7.14 -9.67
N ALA A 70 5.42 7.90 -9.08
CA ALA A 70 6.10 7.54 -7.83
C ALA A 70 6.50 8.78 -7.04
N PRO A 71 6.20 8.88 -5.73
CA PRO A 71 6.54 10.05 -4.91
C PRO A 71 8.06 10.28 -4.81
N GLY A 72 8.47 11.55 -4.92
CA GLY A 72 9.86 12.02 -4.78
C GLY A 72 10.05 12.92 -3.56
N LEU A 73 11.31 13.11 -3.14
CA LEU A 73 11.67 14.07 -2.09
C LEU A 73 11.87 15.45 -2.72
N ALA A 74 11.28 16.48 -2.11
CA ALA A 74 11.49 17.86 -2.53
C ALA A 74 12.94 18.31 -2.28
N HIS A 75 13.55 18.89 -3.31
CA HIS A 75 14.75 19.73 -3.18
C HIS A 75 14.35 21.17 -2.88
#